data_AF-A0A930UCY6-F1
#
_entry.id   AF-A0A930UCY6-F1
#
_cell.length_a   1.000
_cell.length_b   1.000
_cell.length_c   1.000
_cell.angle_alpha   90.00
_cell.angle_beta   90.00
_cell.angle_gamma   90.00
#
_symmetry.space_group_name_H-M   'P 1'
#
loop_
_entity.id
_entity.type
_entity.pdbx_description
1 polymer ?
#
loop_
_entity_poly.entity_id
_entity_poly.type
_entity_poly.pdbx_seq_one_letter_code
_entity_poly.pdbx_strand_id
1 'polypeptide(L)'
;MKAVTFKNTGEPIEVLEVQEIPLPEPKINEVRVKILASPINPSDILFIKGVYRLKPEFTQTAGLEGVGIIDKIGKNVNLPLNTLVAFRHKNVWAEYGIIPVEKLTLLPADFPIEKASQFSLNPITAFALLDEASVQNDEWLLITAGSSSISKMIVQLANRKNIKTIAVVKNEKDLIELQNLGATETLIDNRENIVQKVLKITNNKGVNCILDAVGGQLISELLKSMASNGQLITFGLLSSENVAYHNSTIIFKNITIKGFGIDNWLANITIDKNIEVYEFLIDTLADPEFKMPVVAKFNIFDFKKAIQLFQVGNNPGKILLLTN
;
A
#
# COMPACT_ATOMS: atom_id res chain seq x y z
N MET A 1 23.67 -2.84 -17.93
CA MET A 1 22.88 -1.99 -17.02
C MET A 1 23.13 -2.43 -15.59
N LYS A 2 23.06 -1.53 -14.62
CA LYS A 2 23.15 -1.85 -13.20
C LYS A 2 21.79 -2.29 -12.64
N ALA A 3 21.81 -3.26 -11.74
CA ALA A 3 20.65 -3.79 -11.04
C ALA A 3 21.00 -4.23 -9.63
N VAL A 4 20.03 -4.19 -8.72
CA VAL A 4 20.14 -4.76 -7.37
C VAL A 4 19.58 -6.17 -7.39
N THR A 5 20.44 -7.17 -7.20
CA THR A 5 20.14 -8.59 -7.42
C THR A 5 20.41 -9.44 -6.19
N PHE A 6 19.89 -10.67 -6.15
CA PHE A 6 20.13 -11.64 -5.09
C PHE A 6 20.05 -13.08 -5.61
N LYS A 7 20.85 -13.98 -5.01
CA LYS A 7 20.99 -15.40 -5.41
C LYS A 7 20.34 -16.39 -4.44
N ASN A 8 19.95 -15.92 -3.27
CA ASN A 8 19.25 -16.69 -2.24
C ASN A 8 18.39 -15.74 -1.40
N THR A 9 17.38 -16.27 -0.72
CA THR A 9 16.60 -15.49 0.24
C THR A 9 17.40 -15.21 1.51
N GLY A 10 17.08 -14.12 2.19
CA GLY A 10 17.69 -13.76 3.47
C GLY A 10 17.43 -12.30 3.84
N GLU A 11 18.17 -11.78 4.81
CA GLU A 11 18.08 -10.36 5.18
C GLU A 11 18.57 -9.49 4.01
N PRO A 12 17.79 -8.47 3.57
CA PRO A 12 18.13 -7.71 2.38
C PRO A 12 19.51 -7.06 2.40
N ILE A 13 20.02 -6.66 3.56
CA ILE A 13 21.35 -6.05 3.68
C ILE A 13 22.49 -7.04 3.41
N GLU A 14 22.22 -8.34 3.59
CA GLU A 14 23.19 -9.44 3.48
C GLU A 14 23.16 -10.06 2.08
N VAL A 15 21.97 -10.20 1.48
CA VAL A 15 21.80 -10.98 0.22
C VAL A 15 21.72 -10.15 -1.05
N LEU A 16 21.45 -8.84 -0.94
CA LEU A 16 21.37 -7.95 -2.10
C LEU A 16 22.77 -7.45 -2.50
N GLU A 17 23.02 -7.43 -3.81
CA GLU A 17 24.25 -6.92 -4.41
C GLU A 17 23.94 -6.06 -5.64
N VAL A 18 24.72 -5.00 -5.86
CA VAL A 18 24.71 -4.28 -7.14
C VAL A 18 25.51 -5.08 -8.15
N GLN A 19 24.90 -5.42 -9.28
CA GLN A 19 25.55 -6.14 -10.37
C GLN A 19 25.33 -5.41 -11.71
N GLU A 20 26.30 -5.55 -12.60
CA GLU A 20 26.11 -5.22 -14.01
C GLU A 20 25.56 -6.45 -14.75
N ILE A 21 24.41 -6.27 -15.38
CA ILE A 21 23.71 -7.30 -16.16
C ILE A 21 23.43 -6.79 -17.59
N PRO A 22 23.22 -7.68 -18.57
CA PRO A 22 22.85 -7.27 -19.92
C PRO A 22 21.61 -6.38 -19.92
N LEU A 23 21.57 -5.40 -20.83
CA LEU A 23 20.36 -4.62 -21.05
C LEU A 23 19.28 -5.56 -21.61
N PRO A 24 18.12 -5.70 -20.97
CA PRO A 24 17.11 -6.64 -21.41
C PRO A 24 16.42 -6.09 -22.67
N GLU A 25 15.84 -6.99 -23.47
CA GLU A 25 15.12 -6.63 -24.71
C GLU A 25 13.65 -7.07 -24.60
N PRO A 26 12.68 -6.20 -24.89
CA PRO A 26 11.27 -6.53 -24.76
C PRO A 26 10.83 -7.52 -25.85
N LYS A 27 10.01 -8.51 -25.46
CA LYS A 27 9.42 -9.50 -26.37
C LYS A 27 8.03 -9.06 -26.82
N ILE A 28 7.21 -10.00 -27.29
CA ILE A 28 5.81 -9.75 -27.63
C ILE A 28 5.03 -9.23 -26.42
N ASN A 29 4.21 -8.19 -26.61
CA ASN A 29 3.37 -7.56 -25.57
C ASN A 29 4.14 -7.00 -24.36
N GLU A 30 5.44 -6.74 -24.51
CA GLU A 30 6.29 -6.17 -23.47
C GLU A 30 6.86 -4.82 -23.88
N VAL A 31 7.21 -3.99 -22.89
CA VAL A 31 8.01 -2.78 -23.07
C VAL A 31 9.23 -2.83 -22.17
N ARG A 32 10.31 -2.19 -22.61
CA ARG A 32 11.41 -1.82 -21.72
C ARG A 32 11.16 -0.42 -21.20
N VAL A 33 11.15 -0.31 -19.88
CA VAL A 33 10.98 0.95 -19.16
C VAL A 33 12.33 1.35 -18.58
N LYS A 34 12.74 2.60 -18.82
CA LYS A 34 13.81 3.25 -18.05
C LYS A 34 13.22 3.66 -16.71
N ILE A 35 13.65 2.98 -15.63
CA ILE A 35 13.12 3.21 -14.29
C ILE A 35 13.56 4.60 -13.83
N LEU A 36 12.65 5.37 -13.22
CA LEU A 36 12.94 6.66 -12.61
C LEU A 36 12.99 6.55 -11.08
N ALA A 37 11.99 5.89 -10.50
CA ALA A 37 11.88 5.71 -9.06
C ALA A 37 11.13 4.42 -8.70
N SER A 38 11.53 3.81 -7.59
CA SER A 38 10.87 2.63 -7.01
C SER A 38 10.75 2.82 -5.49
N PRO A 39 9.56 2.64 -4.90
CA PRO A 39 9.40 2.71 -3.45
C PRO A 39 9.96 1.45 -2.78
N ILE A 40 10.33 1.57 -1.50
CA ILE A 40 10.53 0.40 -0.64
C ILE A 40 9.23 0.12 0.12
N ASN A 41 8.59 -1.00 -0.19
CA ASN A 41 7.41 -1.51 0.50
C ASN A 41 7.78 -2.70 1.40
N PRO A 42 6.98 -2.96 2.46
CA PRO A 42 7.12 -4.19 3.24
C PRO A 42 7.10 -5.46 2.38
N SER A 43 6.32 -5.48 1.29
CA SER A 43 6.26 -6.59 0.35
C SER A 43 7.60 -6.87 -0.35
N ASP A 44 8.42 -5.85 -0.65
CA ASP A 44 9.74 -6.06 -1.24
C ASP A 44 10.65 -6.79 -0.26
N ILE A 45 10.64 -6.37 1.01
CA ILE A 45 11.43 -6.98 2.08
C ILE A 45 11.00 -8.43 2.32
N LEU A 46 9.69 -8.69 2.40
CA LEU A 46 9.16 -10.05 2.56
C LEU A 46 9.48 -10.94 1.35
N PHE A 47 9.50 -10.39 0.13
CA PHE A 47 9.85 -11.10 -1.09
C PHE A 47 11.32 -11.53 -1.08
N ILE A 48 12.22 -10.62 -0.73
CA ILE A 48 13.66 -10.90 -0.60
C ILE A 48 13.92 -11.94 0.51
N LYS A 49 13.17 -11.88 1.62
CA LYS A 49 13.23 -12.87 2.71
C LYS A 49 12.59 -14.21 2.36
N GLY A 50 11.86 -14.33 1.25
CA GLY A 50 11.24 -15.59 0.80
C GLY A 50 9.96 -15.98 1.52
N VAL A 51 9.46 -15.11 2.41
CA VAL A 51 8.23 -15.32 3.21
C VAL A 51 7.02 -14.62 2.61
N TYR A 52 7.18 -13.92 1.49
CA TYR A 52 6.06 -13.42 0.71
C TYR A 52 5.38 -14.54 -0.10
N ARG A 53 4.17 -14.26 -0.58
CA ARG A 53 3.38 -15.17 -1.41
C ARG A 53 4.01 -15.43 -2.79
N LEU A 54 4.70 -14.44 -3.36
CA LEU A 54 5.51 -14.64 -4.56
C LEU A 54 6.86 -15.22 -4.15
N LYS A 55 7.32 -16.24 -4.87
CA LYS A 55 8.65 -16.82 -4.65
C LYS A 55 9.67 -16.25 -5.64
N PRO A 56 10.88 -15.86 -5.19
CA PRO A 56 11.96 -15.45 -6.08
C PRO A 56 12.42 -16.58 -7.00
N GLU A 57 12.83 -16.22 -8.23
CA GLU A 57 13.49 -17.10 -9.20
C GLU A 57 14.95 -16.65 -9.34
N PHE A 58 15.89 -17.41 -8.78
CA PHE A 58 17.29 -16.98 -8.71
C PHE A 58 18.05 -17.22 -10.03
N THR A 59 18.95 -16.32 -10.44
CA THR A 59 19.28 -15.01 -9.84
C THR A 59 18.18 -13.99 -10.15
N GLN A 60 17.68 -13.27 -9.14
CA GLN A 60 16.54 -12.35 -9.26
C GLN A 60 16.97 -10.89 -9.05
N THR A 61 16.36 -9.94 -9.78
CA THR A 61 16.46 -8.50 -9.45
C THR A 61 15.34 -8.12 -8.47
N ALA A 62 15.68 -7.31 -7.46
CA ALA A 62 14.76 -6.87 -6.42
C ALA A 62 13.71 -5.85 -6.93
N GLY A 63 12.77 -5.50 -6.04
CA GLY A 63 11.71 -4.53 -6.30
C GLY A 63 10.47 -5.12 -6.98
N LEU A 64 9.31 -4.61 -6.58
CA LEU A 64 8.00 -5.04 -7.05
C LEU A 64 7.11 -3.92 -7.60
N GLU A 65 7.52 -2.65 -7.47
CA GLU A 65 6.76 -1.48 -7.89
C GLU A 65 7.71 -0.39 -8.38
N GLY A 66 7.28 0.40 -9.36
CA GLY A 66 8.04 1.56 -9.81
C GLY A 66 7.30 2.44 -10.81
N VAL A 67 7.97 3.54 -11.17
CA VAL A 67 7.61 4.44 -12.25
C VAL A 67 8.80 4.59 -13.18
N GLY A 68 8.51 4.74 -14.47
CA GLY A 68 9.54 5.04 -15.44
C GLY A 68 8.98 5.54 -16.77
N ILE A 69 9.88 5.62 -17.74
CA ILE A 69 9.58 6.09 -19.08
C ILE A 69 9.75 4.93 -20.07
N ILE A 70 8.81 4.75 -21.00
CA ILE A 70 8.95 3.75 -22.07
C ILE A 70 10.16 4.10 -22.93
N ASP A 71 11.18 3.24 -22.90
CA ASP A 71 12.44 3.36 -23.65
C ASP A 71 12.37 2.58 -24.97
N LYS A 72 11.76 1.38 -24.95
CA LYS A 72 11.64 0.52 -26.12
C LYS A 72 10.36 -0.31 -26.06
N ILE A 73 9.74 -0.54 -27.21
CA ILE A 73 8.56 -1.38 -27.35
C ILE A 73 8.90 -2.71 -28.00
N GLY A 74 8.24 -3.76 -27.55
CA GLY A 74 8.30 -5.07 -28.16
C GLY A 74 7.29 -5.27 -29.29
N LYS A 75 7.17 -6.50 -29.78
CA LYS A 75 6.23 -6.84 -30.86
C LYS A 75 4.77 -6.69 -30.38
N ASN A 76 3.87 -6.25 -31.26
CA ASN A 76 2.44 -6.04 -31.00
C ASN A 76 2.10 -4.96 -29.97
N VAL A 77 3.07 -4.11 -29.62
CA VAL A 77 2.84 -2.96 -28.76
C VAL A 77 2.70 -1.70 -29.61
N ASN A 78 1.65 -0.93 -29.38
CA ASN A 78 1.41 0.36 -30.04
C ASN A 78 1.29 1.47 -28.99
N LEU A 79 2.39 1.71 -28.26
CA LEU A 79 2.50 2.77 -27.26
C LEU A 79 3.63 3.74 -27.64
N PRO A 80 3.47 5.05 -27.41
CA PRO A 80 4.53 6.01 -27.69
C PRO A 80 5.75 5.77 -26.79
N LEU A 81 6.94 5.91 -27.36
CA LEU A 81 8.16 6.08 -26.56
C LEU A 81 8.05 7.38 -25.74
N ASN A 82 8.83 7.46 -24.67
CA ASN A 82 8.81 8.59 -23.74
C ASN A 82 7.51 8.75 -22.92
N THR A 83 6.61 7.78 -22.96
CA THR A 83 5.40 7.77 -22.12
C THR A 83 5.76 7.47 -20.66
N LEU A 84 5.23 8.27 -19.73
CA LEU A 84 5.34 8.02 -18.29
C LEU A 84 4.39 6.90 -17.87
N VAL A 85 4.94 5.91 -17.19
CA VAL A 85 4.19 4.73 -16.75
C VAL A 85 4.51 4.35 -15.32
N ALA A 86 3.48 4.02 -14.55
CA ALA A 86 3.60 3.32 -13.28
C ALA A 86 3.24 1.84 -13.46
N PHE A 87 3.84 0.97 -12.65
CA PHE A 87 3.62 -0.47 -12.74
C PHE A 87 3.95 -1.17 -11.42
N ARG A 88 3.35 -2.36 -11.27
CA ARG A 88 3.69 -3.33 -10.24
C ARG A 88 4.16 -4.63 -10.90
N HIS A 89 5.47 -4.86 -10.88
CA HIS A 89 6.11 -6.02 -11.50
C HIS A 89 7.47 -6.31 -10.85
N LYS A 90 7.94 -7.57 -10.91
CA LYS A 90 9.27 -7.97 -10.44
C LYS A 90 10.38 -7.27 -11.25
N ASN A 91 11.59 -7.22 -10.69
CA ASN A 91 12.82 -6.77 -11.36
C ASN A 91 12.91 -5.26 -11.65
N VAL A 92 12.47 -4.44 -10.71
CA VAL A 92 12.37 -2.98 -10.92
C VAL A 92 13.30 -2.17 -10.03
N TRP A 93 14.15 -2.82 -9.24
CA TRP A 93 15.33 -2.18 -8.64
C TRP A 93 16.54 -2.26 -9.58
N ALA A 94 16.44 -1.61 -10.73
CA ALA A 94 17.45 -1.56 -11.78
C ALA A 94 17.33 -0.27 -12.61
N GLU A 95 18.28 -0.01 -13.52
CA GLU A 95 18.18 1.11 -14.47
C GLU A 95 17.04 0.92 -15.49
N TYR A 96 16.78 -0.32 -15.91
CA TYR A 96 15.70 -0.67 -16.83
C TYR A 96 14.96 -1.93 -16.37
N GLY A 97 13.67 -2.03 -16.71
CA GLY A 97 12.85 -3.22 -16.46
C GLY A 97 12.03 -3.60 -17.69
N ILE A 98 11.74 -4.89 -17.85
CA ILE A 98 10.77 -5.38 -18.85
C ILE A 98 9.41 -5.54 -18.16
N ILE A 99 8.41 -4.85 -18.70
CA ILE A 99 7.07 -4.79 -18.13
C ILE A 99 6.06 -5.21 -19.20
N PRO A 100 5.18 -6.18 -18.92
CA PRO A 100 4.05 -6.50 -19.80
C PRO A 100 3.11 -5.32 -19.93
N VAL A 101 2.58 -5.08 -21.13
CA VAL A 101 1.72 -3.91 -21.41
C VAL A 101 0.49 -3.88 -20.50
N GLU A 102 -0.09 -5.03 -20.18
CA GLU A 102 -1.26 -5.14 -19.30
C GLU A 102 -0.99 -4.79 -17.83
N LYS A 103 0.28 -4.57 -17.45
CA LYS A 103 0.70 -4.12 -16.11
C LYS A 103 1.00 -2.63 -16.05
N LEU A 104 0.93 -1.92 -17.17
CA LEU A 104 1.22 -0.50 -17.25
C LEU A 104 -0.01 0.32 -16.87
N THR A 105 0.22 1.33 -16.05
CA THR A 105 -0.66 2.48 -15.91
C THR A 105 -0.04 3.64 -16.65
N LEU A 106 -0.71 4.15 -17.68
CA LEU A 106 -0.27 5.36 -18.37
C LEU A 106 -0.60 6.58 -17.51
N LEU A 107 0.37 7.47 -17.33
CA LEU A 107 0.21 8.69 -16.55
C LEU A 107 0.43 9.92 -17.42
N PRO A 108 -0.19 11.07 -17.07
CA PRO A 108 0.15 12.36 -17.67
C PRO A 108 1.66 12.63 -17.61
N ALA A 109 2.20 13.28 -18.64
CA ALA A 109 3.66 13.50 -18.74
C ALA A 109 4.23 14.35 -17.60
N ASP A 110 3.40 15.20 -17.00
CA ASP A 110 3.72 16.09 -15.88
C ASP A 110 3.33 15.52 -14.50
N PHE A 111 2.89 14.26 -14.43
CA PHE A 111 2.48 13.65 -13.18
C PHE A 111 3.67 13.54 -12.20
N PRO A 112 3.53 13.92 -10.91
CA PRO A 112 4.64 13.93 -9.97
C PRO A 112 5.26 12.53 -9.77
N ILE A 113 6.57 12.41 -10.03
CA ILE A 113 7.30 11.12 -10.00
C ILE A 113 7.19 10.43 -8.64
N GLU A 114 7.22 11.19 -7.55
CA GLU A 114 7.11 10.64 -6.20
C GLU A 114 5.74 9.98 -5.96
N LYS A 115 4.66 10.56 -6.50
CA LYS A 115 3.32 9.99 -6.42
C LYS A 115 3.18 8.81 -7.39
N ALA A 116 3.67 8.96 -8.61
CA ALA A 116 3.64 7.91 -9.63
C ALA A 116 4.35 6.63 -9.17
N SER A 117 5.50 6.76 -8.51
CA SER A 117 6.26 5.61 -7.99
C SER A 117 5.49 4.76 -6.99
N GLN A 118 4.48 5.33 -6.34
CA GLN A 118 3.68 4.68 -5.30
C GLN A 118 2.29 4.28 -5.81
N PHE A 119 1.99 4.49 -7.09
CA PHE A 119 0.63 4.43 -7.66
C PHE A 119 0.05 3.01 -7.66
N SER A 120 0.83 2.03 -8.11
CA SER A 120 0.33 0.73 -8.58
C SER A 120 0.04 -0.28 -7.46
N LEU A 121 0.29 0.06 -6.19
CA LEU A 121 -0.04 -0.78 -5.05
C LEU A 121 -0.91 -0.07 -4.02
N ASN A 122 -0.36 0.96 -3.36
CA ASN A 122 -0.96 1.49 -2.14
C ASN A 122 -2.25 2.29 -2.38
N PRO A 123 -2.32 3.23 -3.34
CA PRO A 123 -3.54 3.98 -3.66
C PRO A 123 -4.68 3.07 -4.11
N ILE A 124 -4.42 2.08 -4.97
CA ILE A 124 -5.44 1.11 -5.41
C ILE A 124 -5.95 0.30 -4.22
N THR A 125 -5.05 -0.15 -3.33
CA THR A 125 -5.42 -0.85 -2.09
C THR A 125 -6.27 0.04 -1.17
N ALA A 126 -5.91 1.30 -1.00
CA ALA A 126 -6.65 2.25 -0.17
C ALA A 126 -8.05 2.53 -0.72
N PHE A 127 -8.17 2.73 -2.04
CA PHE A 127 -9.47 2.89 -2.70
C PHE A 127 -10.33 1.65 -2.50
N ALA A 128 -9.80 0.47 -2.85
CA ALA A 128 -10.54 -0.77 -2.80
C ALA A 128 -11.01 -1.10 -1.38
N LEU A 129 -10.16 -0.90 -0.36
CA LEU A 129 -10.56 -1.10 1.04
C LEU A 129 -11.67 -0.14 1.46
N LEU A 130 -11.63 1.12 1.02
CA LEU A 130 -12.70 2.08 1.32
C LEU A 130 -14.01 1.74 0.61
N ASP A 131 -13.94 1.25 -0.63
CA ASP A 131 -15.10 0.76 -1.40
C ASP A 131 -15.74 -0.46 -0.71
N GLU A 132 -14.92 -1.43 -0.33
CA GLU A 132 -15.33 -2.65 0.40
C GLU A 132 -15.85 -2.38 1.81
N ALA A 133 -15.33 -1.34 2.48
CA ALA A 133 -15.82 -0.93 3.79
C ALA A 133 -17.30 -0.52 3.73
N SER A 134 -17.78 -0.03 2.57
CA SER A 134 -19.19 0.26 2.29
C SER A 134 -19.90 1.06 3.40
N VAL A 135 -19.14 1.90 4.10
CA VAL A 135 -19.60 2.72 5.23
C VAL A 135 -20.46 3.85 4.68
N GLN A 136 -21.67 3.98 5.20
CA GLN A 136 -22.64 4.99 4.77
C GLN A 136 -22.36 6.35 5.41
N ASN A 137 -23.04 7.39 4.91
CA ASN A 137 -23.04 8.69 5.58
C ASN A 137 -23.51 8.53 7.04
N ASP A 138 -22.84 9.24 7.95
CA ASP A 138 -23.00 9.16 9.42
C ASP A 138 -22.53 7.89 10.14
N GLU A 139 -22.08 6.88 9.42
CA GLU A 139 -21.44 5.69 9.98
C GLU A 139 -19.95 5.91 10.26
N TRP A 140 -19.35 5.00 11.03
CA TRP A 140 -17.95 5.11 11.46
C TRP A 140 -17.06 4.01 10.87
N LEU A 141 -15.94 4.45 10.31
CA LEU A 141 -14.85 3.62 9.83
C LEU A 141 -13.65 3.70 10.80
N LEU A 142 -13.24 2.58 11.40
CA LEU A 142 -12.03 2.52 12.21
C LEU A 142 -10.89 1.91 11.42
N ILE A 143 -9.71 2.51 11.50
CA ILE A 143 -8.52 2.11 10.73
C ILE A 143 -7.38 1.85 11.71
N THR A 144 -6.85 0.62 11.74
CA THR A 144 -5.63 0.31 12.52
C THR A 144 -4.37 0.69 11.74
N ALA A 145 -3.23 0.72 12.44
CA ALA A 145 -1.95 1.19 11.89
C ALA A 145 -2.12 2.54 11.16
N GLY A 146 -2.79 3.50 11.81
CA GLY A 146 -3.22 4.76 11.22
C GLY A 146 -2.10 5.55 10.52
N SER A 147 -0.87 5.48 11.04
CA SER A 147 0.29 6.14 10.46
C SER A 147 0.92 5.42 9.26
N SER A 148 0.38 4.27 8.85
CA SER A 148 0.82 3.57 7.63
C SER A 148 0.44 4.36 6.36
N SER A 149 1.20 4.18 5.28
CA SER A 149 0.91 4.86 4.01
C SER A 149 -0.49 4.56 3.47
N ILE A 150 -0.97 3.31 3.61
CA ILE A 150 -2.32 2.92 3.15
C ILE A 150 -3.37 3.59 4.03
N SER A 151 -3.23 3.54 5.36
CA SER A 151 -4.18 4.14 6.28
C SER A 151 -4.30 5.66 6.11
N LYS A 152 -3.18 6.36 5.89
CA LYS A 152 -3.16 7.80 5.54
C LYS A 152 -3.90 8.12 4.23
N MET A 153 -3.81 7.23 3.23
CA MET A 153 -4.56 7.38 1.99
C MET A 153 -6.06 7.14 2.22
N ILE A 154 -6.42 6.10 2.98
CA ILE A 154 -7.83 5.81 3.32
C ILE A 154 -8.45 7.00 4.05
N VAL A 155 -7.76 7.59 5.03
CA VAL A 155 -8.25 8.78 5.77
C VAL A 155 -8.56 9.93 4.81
N GLN A 156 -7.64 10.26 3.90
CA GLN A 156 -7.83 11.34 2.92
C GLN A 156 -8.97 11.06 1.94
N LEU A 157 -9.11 9.80 1.49
CA LEU A 157 -10.19 9.37 0.60
C LEU A 157 -11.55 9.37 1.32
N ALA A 158 -11.59 8.91 2.57
CA ALA A 158 -12.77 8.93 3.41
C ALA A 158 -13.24 10.36 3.69
N ASN A 159 -12.32 11.27 4.00
CA ASN A 159 -12.62 12.68 4.21
C ASN A 159 -13.25 13.32 2.96
N ARG A 160 -12.70 13.06 1.76
CA ARG A 160 -13.29 13.51 0.49
C ARG A 160 -14.71 12.97 0.24
N LYS A 161 -15.03 11.81 0.80
CA LYS A 161 -16.38 11.18 0.74
C LYS A 161 -17.25 11.52 1.96
N ASN A 162 -16.81 12.41 2.86
CA ASN A 162 -17.49 12.75 4.13
C ASN A 162 -17.75 11.54 5.05
N ILE A 163 -16.90 10.51 4.98
CA ILE A 163 -16.97 9.33 5.85
C ILE A 163 -16.21 9.61 7.15
N LYS A 164 -16.87 9.37 8.29
CA LYS A 164 -16.26 9.59 9.62
C LYS A 164 -15.25 8.50 9.94
N THR A 165 -14.06 8.89 10.37
CA THR A 165 -12.96 7.95 10.63
C THR A 165 -12.43 8.03 12.05
N ILE A 166 -12.04 6.88 12.60
CA ILE A 166 -11.21 6.76 13.81
C ILE A 166 -9.89 6.10 13.40
N ALA A 167 -8.80 6.85 13.38
CA ALA A 167 -7.47 6.29 13.08
C ALA A 167 -6.72 5.92 14.37
N VAL A 168 -6.34 4.65 14.51
CA VAL A 168 -5.63 4.13 15.69
C VAL A 168 -4.14 4.01 15.42
N VAL A 169 -3.31 4.63 16.25
CA VAL A 169 -1.84 4.67 16.13
C VAL A 169 -1.14 4.24 17.41
N LYS A 170 0.14 3.92 17.32
CA LYS A 170 0.96 3.57 18.50
C LYS A 170 1.56 4.78 19.20
N ASN A 171 1.83 5.87 18.47
CA ASN A 171 2.59 7.02 18.98
C ASN A 171 1.75 8.30 18.93
N GLU A 172 1.81 9.10 19.98
CA GLU A 172 1.08 10.38 20.07
C GLU A 172 1.48 11.39 19.00
N LYS A 173 2.75 11.35 18.57
CA LYS A 173 3.27 12.23 17.50
C LYS A 173 2.51 12.07 16.17
N ASP A 174 1.87 10.92 15.95
CA ASP A 174 1.18 10.62 14.68
C ASP A 174 -0.27 11.16 14.65
N LEU A 175 -0.82 11.59 15.80
CA LEU A 175 -2.23 12.01 15.92
C LEU A 175 -2.52 13.28 15.12
N ILE A 176 -1.72 14.33 15.31
CA ILE A 176 -1.90 15.63 14.67
C ILE A 176 -1.77 15.51 13.15
N GLU A 177 -0.82 14.69 12.67
CA GLU A 177 -0.66 14.45 11.23
C GLU A 177 -1.94 13.85 10.64
N LEU A 178 -2.54 12.85 11.30
CA LEU A 178 -3.75 12.20 10.81
C LEU A 178 -4.96 13.14 10.82
N GLN A 179 -5.10 13.99 11.83
CA GLN A 179 -6.14 15.03 11.86
C GLN A 179 -5.97 16.01 10.70
N ASN A 180 -4.73 16.46 10.43
CA ASN A 180 -4.43 17.33 9.29
C ASN A 180 -4.71 16.67 7.93
N LEU A 181 -4.65 15.33 7.86
CA LEU A 181 -5.02 14.55 6.68
C LEU A 181 -6.54 14.31 6.55
N GLY A 182 -7.33 14.75 7.53
CA GLY A 182 -8.80 14.64 7.53
C GLY A 182 -9.37 13.51 8.37
N ALA A 183 -8.59 12.91 9.30
CA ALA A 183 -9.16 11.97 10.26
C ALA A 183 -10.17 12.70 11.15
N THR A 184 -11.37 12.14 11.32
CA THR A 184 -12.39 12.74 12.20
C THR A 184 -11.94 12.65 13.65
N GLU A 185 -11.44 11.47 14.04
CA GLU A 185 -10.91 11.19 15.37
C GLU A 185 -9.63 10.35 15.28
N THR A 186 -8.76 10.50 16.27
CA THR A 186 -7.50 9.75 16.36
C THR A 186 -7.32 9.19 17.76
N LEU A 187 -6.88 7.94 17.86
CA LEU A 187 -6.69 7.25 19.14
C LEU A 187 -5.32 6.59 19.25
N ILE A 188 -4.80 6.53 20.47
CA ILE A 188 -3.67 5.68 20.80
C ILE A 188 -4.15 4.27 21.05
N ASP A 189 -3.43 3.29 20.51
CA ASP A 189 -3.55 1.86 20.84
C ASP A 189 -3.24 1.66 22.33
N ASN A 190 -4.27 1.83 23.15
CA ASN A 190 -4.29 1.47 24.55
C ASN A 190 -5.42 0.46 24.77
N ARG A 191 -5.05 -0.82 24.76
CA ARG A 191 -5.97 -1.96 24.86
C ARG A 191 -6.82 -1.95 26.13
N GLU A 192 -6.41 -1.27 27.20
CA GLU A 192 -7.17 -1.18 28.45
C GLU A 192 -8.45 -0.34 28.32
N ASN A 193 -8.44 0.67 27.44
CA ASN A 193 -9.56 1.62 27.34
C ASN A 193 -10.01 1.94 25.90
N ILE A 194 -9.41 1.32 24.87
CA ILE A 194 -9.74 1.61 23.48
C ILE A 194 -11.23 1.40 23.18
N VAL A 195 -11.84 0.33 23.71
CA VAL A 195 -13.27 0.03 23.52
C VAL A 195 -14.15 1.16 24.08
N GLN A 196 -13.85 1.63 25.29
CA GLN A 196 -14.62 2.71 25.93
C GLN A 196 -14.49 4.02 25.15
N LYS A 197 -13.29 4.33 24.65
CA LYS A 197 -13.05 5.53 23.82
C LYS A 197 -13.80 5.47 22.50
N VAL A 198 -13.76 4.33 21.79
CA VAL A 198 -14.50 4.14 20.55
C VAL A 198 -16.02 4.25 20.79
N LEU A 199 -16.54 3.62 21.84
CA LEU A 199 -17.97 3.73 22.17
C LEU A 199 -18.37 5.17 22.54
N LYS A 200 -17.52 5.92 23.25
CA LYS A 200 -17.77 7.34 23.55
C LYS A 200 -17.84 8.18 22.27
N ILE A 201 -16.87 8.03 21.36
CA ILE A 201 -16.83 8.74 20.07
C ILE A 201 -18.08 8.43 19.23
N THR A 202 -18.49 7.16 19.22
CA THR A 202 -19.61 6.67 18.40
C THR A 202 -20.97 6.77 19.09
N ASN A 203 -21.07 7.48 20.22
CA ASN A 203 -22.31 7.60 21.01
C ASN A 203 -22.96 6.24 21.33
N ASN A 204 -22.14 5.27 21.75
CA ASN A 204 -22.48 3.88 22.02
C ASN A 204 -23.05 3.08 20.84
N LYS A 205 -23.03 3.61 19.61
CA LYS A 205 -23.45 2.88 18.41
C LYS A 205 -22.40 1.89 17.92
N GLY A 206 -21.12 2.15 18.21
CA GLY A 206 -20.00 1.37 17.71
C GLY A 206 -19.60 1.72 16.27
N VAL A 207 -18.58 1.04 15.76
CA VAL A 207 -18.04 1.25 14.40
C VAL A 207 -18.62 0.25 13.41
N ASN A 208 -18.95 0.72 12.21
CA ASN A 208 -19.60 -0.08 11.16
C ASN A 208 -18.58 -0.92 10.38
N CYS A 209 -17.37 -0.40 10.22
CA CYS A 209 -16.27 -1.15 9.63
C CYS A 209 -14.97 -0.93 10.41
N ILE A 210 -14.20 -2.00 10.57
CA ILE A 210 -12.79 -1.95 10.97
C ILE A 210 -11.94 -2.41 9.78
N LEU A 211 -11.04 -1.56 9.32
CA LEU A 211 -9.97 -1.93 8.39
C LEU A 211 -8.70 -2.21 9.18
N ASP A 212 -8.25 -3.46 9.14
CA ASP A 212 -7.18 -3.95 9.99
C ASP A 212 -5.91 -4.38 9.24
N ALA A 213 -4.78 -3.77 9.62
CA ALA A 213 -3.45 -4.19 9.21
C ALA A 213 -2.63 -4.86 10.33
N VAL A 214 -3.16 -4.93 11.55
CA VAL A 214 -2.42 -5.30 12.76
C VAL A 214 -2.73 -6.72 13.23
N GLY A 215 -4.00 -7.04 13.49
CA GLY A 215 -4.39 -8.29 14.16
C GLY A 215 -4.08 -8.33 15.66
N GLY A 216 -3.96 -9.54 16.22
CA GLY A 216 -3.66 -9.80 17.62
C GLY A 216 -4.67 -9.22 18.61
N GLN A 217 -4.20 -8.94 19.83
CA GLN A 217 -5.06 -8.46 20.93
C GLN A 217 -5.75 -7.12 20.65
N LEU A 218 -5.16 -6.25 19.81
CA LEU A 218 -5.81 -4.97 19.44
C LEU A 218 -7.18 -5.24 18.79
N ILE A 219 -7.24 -6.17 17.84
CA ILE A 219 -8.50 -6.54 17.19
C ILE A 219 -9.42 -7.31 18.11
N SER A 220 -8.88 -8.20 18.95
CA SER A 220 -9.65 -8.89 20.00
C SER A 220 -10.45 -7.91 20.87
N GLU A 221 -9.87 -6.76 21.21
CA GLU A 221 -10.56 -5.70 21.94
C GLU A 221 -11.51 -4.90 21.04
N LEU A 222 -11.06 -4.42 19.88
CA LEU A 222 -11.86 -3.56 19.00
C LEU A 222 -13.14 -4.23 18.48
N LEU A 223 -13.17 -5.56 18.32
CA LEU A 223 -14.40 -6.31 17.99
C LEU A 223 -15.55 -6.02 18.96
N LYS A 224 -15.26 -5.75 20.23
CA LYS A 224 -16.26 -5.42 21.26
C LYS A 224 -16.92 -4.06 21.00
N SER A 225 -16.24 -3.17 20.28
CA SER A 225 -16.70 -1.81 19.93
C SER A 225 -17.41 -1.70 18.58
N MET A 226 -17.63 -2.82 17.87
CA MET A 226 -18.34 -2.81 16.58
C MET A 226 -19.84 -2.56 16.75
N ALA A 227 -20.44 -1.92 15.75
CA ALA A 227 -21.88 -1.79 15.58
C ALA A 227 -22.52 -3.13 15.18
N SER A 228 -23.83 -3.25 15.34
CA SER A 228 -24.60 -4.39 14.81
C SER A 228 -24.52 -4.42 13.28
N ASN A 229 -24.38 -5.62 12.73
CA ASN A 229 -24.11 -5.93 11.33
C ASN A 229 -22.80 -5.31 10.79
N GLY A 230 -21.88 -4.91 11.69
CA GLY A 230 -20.59 -4.36 11.30
C GLY A 230 -19.66 -5.39 10.67
N GLN A 231 -18.61 -4.91 10.00
CA GLN A 231 -17.62 -5.75 9.33
C GLN A 231 -16.17 -5.47 9.75
N LEU A 232 -15.40 -6.53 9.94
CA LEU A 232 -13.94 -6.49 10.10
C LEU A 232 -13.32 -6.96 8.78
N ILE A 233 -12.52 -6.09 8.15
CA ILE A 233 -11.74 -6.41 6.95
C ILE A 233 -10.26 -6.41 7.32
N THR A 234 -9.65 -7.60 7.34
CA THR A 234 -8.20 -7.75 7.58
C THR A 234 -7.44 -7.76 6.26
N PHE A 235 -6.46 -6.86 6.12
CA PHE A 235 -5.63 -6.73 4.92
C PHE A 235 -4.11 -6.73 5.21
N GLY A 236 -3.72 -6.81 6.48
CA GLY A 236 -2.32 -6.88 6.90
C GLY A 236 -2.11 -7.82 8.08
N LEU A 237 -0.84 -8.07 8.40
CA LEU A 237 -0.40 -9.04 9.42
C LEU A 237 0.81 -8.49 10.19
N LEU A 238 0.70 -7.28 10.76
CA LEU A 238 1.81 -6.67 11.49
C LEU A 238 2.06 -7.35 12.85
N SER A 239 1.05 -7.93 13.48
CA SER A 239 1.19 -8.78 14.66
C SER A 239 1.34 -10.24 14.26
N SER A 240 2.18 -10.98 14.99
CA SER A 240 2.25 -12.44 14.92
C SER A 240 1.25 -13.13 15.86
N GLU A 241 0.54 -12.38 16.69
CA GLU A 241 -0.46 -12.91 17.63
C GLU A 241 -1.78 -13.24 16.92
N ASN A 242 -2.42 -14.31 17.38
CA ASN A 242 -3.77 -14.66 16.95
C ASN A 242 -4.80 -13.62 17.44
N VAL A 243 -5.81 -13.36 16.61
CA VAL A 243 -7.03 -12.68 17.04
C VAL A 243 -7.91 -13.68 17.77
N ALA A 244 -8.38 -13.32 18.96
CA ALA A 244 -9.22 -14.17 19.81
C ALA A 244 -10.47 -13.42 20.24
N TYR A 245 -11.64 -14.04 20.13
CA TYR A 245 -12.91 -13.47 20.54
C TYR A 245 -13.84 -14.54 21.09
N HIS A 246 -14.77 -14.12 21.95
CA HIS A 246 -15.88 -14.99 22.34
C HIS A 246 -16.95 -14.98 21.24
N ASN A 247 -17.52 -16.14 20.90
CA ASN A 247 -18.49 -16.25 19.80
C ASN A 247 -19.71 -15.34 19.97
N SER A 248 -20.11 -15.03 21.21
CA SER A 248 -21.20 -14.09 21.46
C SER A 248 -20.94 -12.69 20.89
N THR A 249 -19.68 -12.23 20.85
CA THR A 249 -19.32 -10.93 20.27
C THR A 249 -19.71 -10.87 18.80
N ILE A 250 -19.53 -11.98 18.08
CA ILE A 250 -19.86 -12.09 16.65
C ILE A 250 -21.36 -12.34 16.46
N ILE A 251 -21.91 -13.32 17.17
CA ILE A 251 -23.31 -13.77 16.99
C ILE A 251 -24.30 -12.67 17.37
N PHE A 252 -24.13 -12.02 18.52
CA PHE A 252 -25.14 -11.07 19.01
C PHE A 252 -25.16 -9.74 18.25
N LYS A 253 -24.11 -9.47 17.47
CA LYS A 253 -24.00 -8.29 16.62
C LYS A 253 -24.00 -8.62 15.13
N ASN A 254 -24.16 -9.88 14.72
CA ASN A 254 -24.04 -10.32 13.33
C ASN A 254 -22.77 -9.78 12.62
N ILE A 255 -21.62 -9.85 13.29
CA ILE A 255 -20.37 -9.30 12.72
C ILE A 255 -19.89 -10.18 11.56
N THR A 256 -19.52 -9.53 10.46
CA THR A 256 -18.82 -10.19 9.33
C THR A 256 -17.30 -10.06 9.52
N ILE A 257 -16.55 -11.14 9.35
CA ILE A 257 -15.09 -11.13 9.32
C ILE A 257 -14.64 -11.56 7.92
N LYS A 258 -13.86 -10.70 7.26
CA LYS A 258 -13.43 -10.87 5.86
C LYS A 258 -11.93 -10.59 5.71
N GLY A 259 -11.26 -11.39 4.89
CA GLY A 259 -9.91 -11.08 4.42
C GLY A 259 -9.95 -10.25 3.13
N PHE A 260 -8.99 -9.36 2.95
CA PHE A 260 -8.82 -8.57 1.72
C PHE A 260 -7.41 -8.75 1.13
N GLY A 261 -7.36 -9.04 -0.16
CA GLY A 261 -6.12 -9.11 -0.93
C GLY A 261 -6.29 -8.40 -2.28
N ILE A 262 -5.44 -7.41 -2.54
CA ILE A 262 -5.59 -6.52 -3.70
C ILE A 262 -5.60 -7.26 -5.05
N ASP A 263 -4.80 -8.32 -5.21
CA ASP A 263 -4.79 -9.08 -6.46
C ASP A 263 -6.08 -9.88 -6.66
N ASN A 264 -6.65 -10.40 -5.57
CA ASN A 264 -7.95 -11.07 -5.65
C ASN A 264 -9.04 -10.07 -5.99
N TRP A 265 -9.00 -8.86 -5.41
CA TRP A 265 -9.95 -7.80 -5.74
C TRP A 265 -9.85 -7.40 -7.23
N LEU A 266 -8.65 -7.09 -7.71
CA LEU A 266 -8.40 -6.74 -9.12
C LEU A 266 -8.82 -7.84 -10.11
N ALA A 267 -8.71 -9.12 -9.71
CA ALA A 267 -9.13 -10.24 -10.54
C ALA A 267 -10.66 -10.42 -10.64
N ASN A 268 -11.42 -9.81 -9.73
CA ASN A 268 -12.88 -10.01 -9.62
C ASN A 268 -13.70 -8.75 -9.99
N ILE A 269 -13.07 -7.59 -10.16
CA ILE A 269 -13.77 -6.40 -10.66
C ILE A 269 -13.97 -6.45 -12.17
N THR A 270 -14.99 -5.73 -12.65
CA THR A 270 -15.23 -5.56 -14.09
C THR A 270 -14.17 -4.63 -14.72
N ILE A 271 -14.03 -4.72 -16.04
CA ILE A 271 -13.15 -3.80 -16.80
C ILE A 271 -13.58 -2.35 -16.58
N ASP A 272 -14.88 -2.05 -16.61
CA ASP A 272 -15.40 -0.69 -16.41
C ASP A 272 -15.07 -0.15 -15.03
N LYS A 273 -15.26 -0.96 -13.97
CA LYS A 273 -14.89 -0.57 -12.60
C LYS A 273 -13.39 -0.35 -12.49
N ASN A 274 -12.58 -1.16 -13.16
CA ASN A 274 -11.14 -0.98 -13.20
C ASN A 274 -10.79 0.38 -13.83
N ILE A 275 -11.35 0.71 -14.99
CA ILE A 275 -11.13 2.02 -15.65
C ILE A 275 -11.51 3.17 -14.71
N GLU A 276 -12.70 3.13 -14.10
CA GLU A 276 -13.19 4.14 -13.15
C GLU A 276 -12.21 4.35 -11.98
N VAL A 277 -11.68 3.26 -11.41
CA VAL A 277 -10.72 3.32 -10.30
C VAL A 277 -9.44 4.02 -10.71
N TYR A 278 -8.89 3.67 -11.87
CA TYR A 278 -7.64 4.25 -12.35
C TYR A 278 -7.81 5.73 -12.72
N GLU A 279 -8.89 6.11 -13.40
CA GLU A 279 -9.19 7.51 -13.72
C GLU A 279 -9.36 8.34 -12.43
N PHE A 280 -10.17 7.85 -11.49
CA PHE A 280 -10.37 8.51 -10.19
C PHE A 280 -9.05 8.70 -9.44
N LEU A 281 -8.18 7.68 -9.42
CA LEU A 281 -6.90 7.75 -8.72
C LEU A 281 -5.90 8.66 -9.44
N ILE A 282 -5.86 8.69 -10.77
CA ILE A 282 -5.01 9.63 -11.50
C ILE A 282 -5.39 11.07 -11.12
N ASP A 283 -6.68 11.42 -11.18
CA ASP A 283 -7.15 12.76 -10.83
C ASP A 283 -6.91 13.09 -9.34
N THR A 284 -7.28 12.17 -8.46
CA THR A 284 -7.14 12.36 -7.00
C THR A 284 -5.69 12.52 -6.58
N LEU A 285 -4.78 11.75 -7.18
CA LEU A 285 -3.37 11.81 -6.83
C LEU A 285 -2.66 12.98 -7.52
N ALA A 286 -3.15 13.47 -8.66
CA ALA A 286 -2.64 14.70 -9.27
C ALA A 286 -2.88 15.93 -8.37
N ASP A 287 -3.98 15.94 -7.60
CA ASP A 287 -4.30 17.00 -6.64
C ASP A 287 -3.15 17.22 -5.62
N PRO A 288 -2.52 18.41 -5.58
CA PRO A 288 -1.47 18.74 -4.60
C PRO A 288 -1.90 18.59 -3.14
N GLU A 289 -3.20 18.67 -2.84
CA GLU A 289 -3.75 18.50 -1.50
C GLU A 289 -3.84 17.03 -1.08
N PHE A 290 -3.81 16.08 -2.02
CA PHE A 290 -3.60 14.67 -1.66
C PHE A 290 -2.12 14.43 -1.32
N LYS A 291 -1.83 14.27 -0.03
CA LYS A 291 -0.46 14.14 0.49
C LYS A 291 -0.01 12.67 0.48
N MET A 292 1.14 12.44 -0.14
CA MET A 292 1.85 11.15 -0.16
C MET A 292 3.31 11.39 0.26
N PRO A 293 3.58 11.51 1.56
CA PRO A 293 4.88 11.96 2.06
C PRO A 293 6.01 11.01 1.64
N VAL A 294 7.14 11.59 1.28
CA VAL A 294 8.40 10.90 1.03
C VAL A 294 9.37 11.31 2.13
N VAL A 295 9.85 10.35 2.91
CA VAL A 295 10.75 10.62 4.05
C VAL A 295 12.20 10.78 3.58
N ALA A 296 12.60 10.02 2.56
CA ALA A 296 13.95 10.02 2.05
C ALA A 296 13.99 9.48 0.62
N LYS A 297 14.99 9.96 -0.13
CA LYS A 297 15.32 9.51 -1.47
C LYS A 297 16.78 9.07 -1.46
N PHE A 298 17.05 7.90 -2.01
CA PHE A 298 18.40 7.37 -2.16
C PHE A 298 18.63 7.00 -3.61
N ASN A 299 19.88 7.09 -4.06
CA ASN A 299 20.25 6.39 -5.29
C ASN A 299 20.00 4.89 -5.07
N ILE A 300 19.45 4.21 -6.07
CA ILE A 300 19.09 2.79 -5.99
C ILE A 300 20.29 1.89 -5.74
N PHE A 301 21.48 2.31 -6.15
CA PHE A 301 22.72 1.57 -5.91
C PHE A 301 23.31 1.85 -4.52
N ASP A 302 22.78 2.84 -3.80
CA ASP A 302 23.00 3.09 -2.37
C ASP A 302 21.91 2.44 -1.49
N PHE A 303 21.20 1.41 -2.00
CA PHE A 303 20.03 0.80 -1.34
C PHE A 303 20.27 0.40 0.12
N LYS A 304 21.51 0.08 0.52
CA LYS A 304 21.86 -0.30 1.89
C LYS A 304 21.42 0.76 2.91
N LYS A 305 21.64 2.04 2.61
CA LYS A 305 21.23 3.16 3.47
C LYS A 305 19.69 3.26 3.55
N ALA A 306 19.03 3.05 2.41
CA ALA A 306 17.58 3.07 2.32
C ALA A 306 16.94 1.93 3.13
N ILE A 307 17.51 0.72 3.08
CA ILE A 307 17.05 -0.45 3.83
C ILE A 307 17.30 -0.26 5.33
N GLN A 308 18.46 0.28 5.73
CA GLN A 308 18.73 0.61 7.13
C GLN A 308 17.69 1.59 7.68
N LEU A 309 17.39 2.67 6.96
CA LEU A 309 16.34 3.61 7.36
C LEU A 309 14.95 2.96 7.40
N PHE A 310 14.65 2.07 6.44
CA PHE A 310 13.39 1.32 6.43
C PHE A 310 13.25 0.45 7.68
N GLN A 311 14.32 -0.24 8.08
CA GLN A 311 14.36 -1.15 9.23
C GLN A 311 14.25 -0.43 10.59
N VAL A 312 14.73 0.82 10.69
CA VAL A 312 14.51 1.66 11.89
C VAL A 312 13.01 1.86 12.16
N GLY A 313 12.17 1.84 11.12
CA GLY A 313 10.73 2.00 11.23
C GLY A 313 10.31 3.43 11.59
N ASN A 314 9.03 3.62 11.93
CA ASN A 314 8.44 4.92 12.31
C ASN A 314 8.64 6.05 11.28
N ASN A 315 8.75 5.68 10.00
CA ASN A 315 8.90 6.63 8.91
C ASN A 315 7.55 7.29 8.60
N PRO A 316 7.43 8.64 8.65
CA PRO A 316 6.17 9.32 8.35
C PRO A 316 5.80 9.26 6.86
N GLY A 317 6.73 8.85 5.99
CA GLY A 317 6.53 8.74 4.54
C GLY A 317 7.30 7.59 3.92
N LYS A 318 7.17 7.47 2.59
CA LYS A 318 7.81 6.43 1.80
C LYS A 318 9.30 6.72 1.61
N ILE A 319 10.12 5.67 1.59
CA ILE A 319 11.51 5.73 1.13
C ILE A 319 11.53 5.38 -0.35
N LEU A 320 12.12 6.24 -1.17
CA LEU A 320 12.22 6.03 -2.62
C LEU A 320 13.67 5.75 -3.03
N LEU A 321 13.82 4.80 -3.94
CA LEU A 321 15.06 4.51 -4.66
C LEU A 321 14.98 5.16 -6.04
N LEU A 322 15.95 6.01 -6.37
CA LEU A 322 16.05 6.73 -7.64
C LEU A 322 17.20 6.18 -8.48
N THR A 323 17.03 6.12 -9.80
CA THR A 323 18.10 5.69 -10.72
C THR A 323 19.06 6.82 -11.11
N ASN A 324 18.65 8.09 -10.96
CA ASN A 324 19.47 9.28 -11.20
C ASN A 324 19.36 10.28 -10.04
#